data_AF-A0A5C6XL29-F1
#
_entry.id   AF-A0A5C6XL29-F1
#
_cell.length_a   1.000
_cell.length_b   1.000
_cell.length_c   1.000
_cell.angle_alpha   90.00
_cell.angle_beta   90.00
_cell.angle_gamma   90.00
#
_symmetry.space_group_name_H-M   'P 1'
#
loop_
_entity.id
_entity.type
_entity.pdbx_description
1 polymer ?
#
loop_
_entity_poly.entity_id
_entity_poly.type
_entity_poly.pdbx_seq_one_letter_code
_entity_poly.pdbx_strand_id
1 'polypeptide(L)'
;MLNAIHTFLRARLDELDRAQEGAVFLLMLAGILIVFISAMMMHDAGDAARDKIMLQNSADTAAFSQSVVKARSMNMISYANTSKRVFYAYTVVYFNAYQALITSLAIYTGRCLKIFPHIPSCIRMAIGAIQLTMESIELAATNLRYMTGRARTEVRSLNRYQVYMRDVTPWWGYVENMMRGISNGATVTAAWPPPPGDLVQIPDQVTSALSFIDGILGSTIVEDYIPEHTDKVDKLPLKKSSGMIDAGEYCLEMVGTPEHLMAMFEHYFRSDSFPKGISKEGQTMAIFVGLNIAPIISCGIAYAMYGDDVLDFRVDNGVFGSIFSGVSPNAWMQSTSNLTFAYQAGGKRSGIQRDRFNIIGGDHNSKPFYAAEGYWSMARSEIVFGQTTLSSSLGGVFDTFNIFNGIVTNLMGRPHMWSPSWTARLRPVHLPGESLGTSYQGNPVGMKAVYMDMVPYLALTSLVGLLDSNFSLSGAVKDLMYLYAVNASMSADRLQGIQK
;
A
#
# COMPACT_ATOMS: atom_id res chain seq x y z
N MET A 1 -49.50 64.51 -11.64
CA MET A 1 -49.51 63.22 -10.91
C MET A 1 -48.25 63.04 -10.06
N LEU A 2 -47.05 63.14 -10.63
CA LEU A 2 -45.79 63.05 -9.86
C LEU A 2 -45.68 64.07 -8.71
N ASN A 3 -46.05 65.34 -8.94
CA ASN A 3 -45.99 66.36 -7.87
C ASN A 3 -46.96 66.08 -6.71
N ALA A 4 -48.12 65.46 -6.97
CA ALA A 4 -49.10 65.11 -5.95
C ALA A 4 -48.65 63.89 -5.12
N ILE A 5 -47.99 62.92 -5.76
CA ILE A 5 -47.36 61.79 -5.08
C ILE A 5 -46.20 62.28 -4.19
N HIS A 6 -45.42 63.24 -4.68
CA HIS A 6 -44.29 63.80 -3.96
C HIS A 6 -44.70 64.63 -2.72
N THR A 7 -45.77 65.41 -2.80
CA THR A 7 -46.29 66.14 -1.63
C THR A 7 -46.97 65.21 -0.63
N PHE A 8 -47.67 64.18 -1.09
CA PHE A 8 -48.28 63.18 -0.22
C PHE A 8 -47.23 62.36 0.56
N LEU A 9 -46.15 61.94 -0.11
CA LEU A 9 -45.03 61.23 0.54
C LEU A 9 -44.30 62.11 1.56
N ARG A 10 -44.09 63.40 1.26
CA ARG A 10 -43.49 64.34 2.22
C ARG A 10 -44.36 64.57 3.45
N ALA A 11 -45.66 64.76 3.27
CA ALA A 11 -46.59 64.97 4.39
C ALA A 11 -46.65 63.73 5.31
N ARG A 12 -46.59 62.52 4.73
CA ARG A 12 -46.52 61.28 5.52
C ARG A 12 -45.17 61.08 6.22
N LEU A 13 -44.07 61.50 5.60
CA LEU A 13 -42.74 61.48 6.23
C LEU A 13 -42.67 62.43 7.43
N ASP A 14 -43.20 63.65 7.31
CA ASP A 14 -43.23 64.63 8.42
C ASP A 14 -44.13 64.17 9.59
N GLU A 15 -45.20 63.43 9.30
CA GLU A 15 -46.08 62.85 10.32
C GLU A 15 -45.43 61.66 11.04
N LEU A 16 -44.64 60.85 10.31
CA LEU A 16 -43.83 59.76 10.85
C LEU A 16 -42.64 60.26 11.70
N ASP A 17 -42.07 61.43 11.36
CA ASP A 17 -40.93 62.04 12.09
C ASP A 17 -41.35 62.59 13.47
N ARG A 18 -42.63 62.97 13.62
CA ARG A 18 -43.18 63.47 14.90
C ARG A 18 -43.69 62.38 15.83
N ALA A 19 -43.96 61.17 15.34
CA ALA A 19 -44.44 60.05 16.15
C ALA A 19 -43.29 59.09 16.49
N GLN A 20 -43.12 58.75 17.77
CA GLN A 20 -42.17 57.70 18.20
C GLN A 20 -42.40 56.35 17.49
N GLU A 21 -43.56 56.16 16.85
CA GLU A 21 -43.92 55.04 16.00
C GLU A 21 -43.05 54.91 14.72
N GLY A 22 -42.52 56.01 14.18
CA GLY A 22 -41.62 55.97 13.02
C GLY A 22 -40.27 55.33 13.31
N ALA A 23 -39.76 55.52 14.53
CA ALA A 23 -38.54 54.86 14.99
C ALA A 23 -38.74 53.33 15.13
N VAL A 24 -39.93 52.89 15.55
CA VAL A 24 -40.27 51.46 15.64
C VAL A 24 -40.34 50.82 14.26
N PHE A 25 -40.90 51.52 13.27
CA PHE A 25 -40.92 51.03 11.89
C PHE A 25 -39.52 50.92 11.27
N LEU A 26 -38.65 51.91 11.51
CA LEU A 26 -37.25 51.86 11.08
C LEU A 26 -36.48 50.72 11.75
N LEU A 27 -36.73 50.45 13.05
CA LEU A 27 -36.14 49.31 13.75
C LEU A 27 -36.66 47.96 13.22
N MET A 28 -37.95 47.84 12.89
CA MET A 28 -38.48 46.63 12.25
C MET A 28 -37.85 46.41 10.87
N LEU A 29 -37.73 47.45 10.05
CA LEU A 29 -37.13 47.35 8.72
C LEU A 29 -35.64 47.02 8.81
N ALA A 30 -34.91 47.64 9.72
CA ALA A 30 -33.51 47.30 10.01
C ALA A 30 -33.38 45.84 10.49
N GLY A 31 -34.29 45.38 11.37
CA GLY A 31 -34.34 43.99 11.84
C GLY A 31 -34.55 42.98 10.72
N ILE A 32 -35.51 43.22 9.81
CA ILE A 32 -35.76 42.37 8.64
C ILE A 32 -34.51 42.35 7.74
N LEU A 33 -33.86 43.50 7.53
CA LEU A 33 -32.68 43.60 6.69
C LEU A 33 -31.47 42.86 7.28
N ILE A 34 -31.28 42.92 8.60
CA ILE A 34 -30.24 42.13 9.31
C ILE A 34 -30.51 40.63 9.18
N VAL A 35 -31.75 40.19 9.37
CA VAL A 35 -32.14 38.77 9.21
C VAL A 35 -31.93 38.31 7.77
N PHE A 36 -32.29 39.14 6.78
CA PHE A 36 -32.11 38.83 5.37
C PHE A 36 -30.62 38.70 4.99
N ILE A 37 -29.77 39.63 5.45
CA ILE A 37 -28.31 39.54 5.23
C ILE A 37 -27.75 38.29 5.90
N SER A 38 -28.18 37.98 7.13
CA SER A 38 -27.74 36.78 7.86
C SER A 38 -28.16 35.49 7.13
N ALA A 39 -29.37 35.44 6.56
CA ALA A 39 -29.85 34.31 5.78
C ALA A 39 -29.04 34.14 4.47
N MET A 40 -28.71 35.22 3.77
CA MET A 40 -27.85 35.17 2.60
C MET A 40 -26.43 34.69 2.94
N MET A 41 -25.85 35.20 4.04
CA MET A 41 -24.54 34.73 4.54
C MET A 41 -24.57 33.24 4.90
N MET A 42 -25.65 32.76 5.51
CA MET A 42 -25.80 31.34 5.87
C MET A 42 -25.95 30.45 4.63
N HIS A 43 -26.69 30.89 3.62
CA HIS A 43 -26.80 30.20 2.32
C HIS A 43 -25.44 30.14 1.63
N ASP A 44 -24.72 31.27 1.59
CA ASP A 44 -23.39 31.33 1.01
C ASP A 44 -22.42 30.43 1.80
N ALA A 45 -22.39 30.48 3.12
CA ALA A 45 -21.59 29.53 3.91
C ALA A 45 -21.98 28.07 3.66
N GLY A 46 -23.27 27.79 3.46
CA GLY A 46 -23.83 26.48 3.17
C GLY A 46 -23.27 25.84 1.90
N ASP A 47 -23.31 26.53 0.75
CA ASP A 47 -22.75 25.90 -0.46
C ASP A 47 -21.22 25.82 -0.42
N ALA A 48 -20.52 26.74 0.26
CA ALA A 48 -19.07 26.63 0.45
C ALA A 48 -18.70 25.37 1.26
N ALA A 49 -19.46 25.11 2.33
CA ALA A 49 -19.31 23.90 3.12
C ALA A 49 -19.64 22.65 2.27
N ARG A 50 -20.70 22.70 1.47
CA ARG A 50 -21.09 21.59 0.57
C ARG A 50 -20.02 21.28 -0.46
N ASP A 51 -19.50 22.29 -1.16
CA ASP A 51 -18.46 22.12 -2.19
C ASP A 51 -17.18 21.55 -1.56
N LYS A 52 -16.80 22.04 -0.37
CA LYS A 52 -15.65 21.50 0.38
C LYS A 52 -15.86 20.04 0.81
N ILE A 53 -17.06 19.68 1.28
CA ILE A 53 -17.40 18.29 1.62
C ILE A 53 -17.34 17.40 0.38
N MET A 54 -17.85 17.88 -0.77
CA MET A 54 -17.79 17.14 -2.03
C MET A 54 -16.33 16.90 -2.46
N LEU A 55 -15.48 17.92 -2.37
CA LEU A 55 -14.07 17.79 -2.70
C LEU A 55 -13.31 16.87 -1.72
N GLN A 56 -13.65 16.90 -0.42
CA GLN A 56 -13.10 15.96 0.55
C GLN A 56 -13.49 14.53 0.23
N ASN A 57 -14.77 14.27 -0.08
CA ASN A 57 -15.23 12.95 -0.47
C ASN A 57 -14.53 12.45 -1.74
N SER A 58 -14.21 13.35 -2.68
CA SER A 58 -13.40 13.03 -3.85
C SER A 58 -11.98 12.61 -3.47
N ALA A 59 -11.29 13.39 -2.63
CA ALA A 59 -9.95 13.06 -2.16
C ALA A 59 -9.91 11.72 -1.40
N ASP A 60 -10.87 11.50 -0.48
CA ASP A 60 -10.97 10.27 0.31
C ASP A 60 -11.24 9.05 -0.58
N THR A 61 -12.15 9.18 -1.55
CA THR A 61 -12.48 8.09 -2.47
C THR A 61 -11.30 7.74 -3.38
N ALA A 62 -10.59 8.75 -3.88
CA ALA A 62 -9.39 8.58 -4.70
C ALA A 62 -8.24 7.94 -3.90
N ALA A 63 -7.99 8.44 -2.68
CA ALA A 63 -6.97 7.86 -1.81
C ALA A 63 -7.30 6.41 -1.49
N PHE A 64 -8.54 6.13 -1.08
CA PHE A 64 -8.96 4.78 -0.73
C PHE A 64 -8.86 3.82 -1.93
N SER A 65 -9.28 4.23 -3.12
CA SER A 65 -9.25 3.38 -4.30
C SER A 65 -7.84 2.96 -4.71
N GLN A 66 -6.86 3.87 -4.64
CA GLN A 66 -5.45 3.56 -4.88
C GLN A 66 -4.94 2.48 -3.92
N SER A 67 -5.23 2.65 -2.63
CA SER A 67 -4.81 1.67 -1.61
C SER A 67 -5.54 0.34 -1.76
N VAL A 68 -6.79 0.32 -2.23
CA VAL A 68 -7.51 -0.92 -2.55
C VAL A 68 -6.84 -1.68 -3.70
N VAL A 69 -6.40 -0.99 -4.76
CA VAL A 69 -5.66 -1.62 -5.88
C VAL A 69 -4.36 -2.24 -5.38
N LYS A 70 -3.62 -1.53 -4.53
CA LYS A 70 -2.38 -2.04 -3.91
C LYS A 70 -2.65 -3.25 -3.03
N ALA A 71 -3.64 -3.18 -2.14
CA ALA A 71 -3.99 -4.28 -1.25
C ALA A 71 -4.42 -5.54 -2.04
N ARG A 72 -5.25 -5.40 -3.08
CA ARG A 72 -5.64 -6.51 -3.95
C ARG A 72 -4.44 -7.12 -4.68
N SER A 73 -3.52 -6.28 -5.14
CA SER A 73 -2.31 -6.75 -5.83
C SER A 73 -1.37 -7.48 -4.87
N MET A 74 -1.22 -7.01 -3.63
CA MET A 74 -0.49 -7.72 -2.57
C MET A 74 -1.12 -9.07 -2.24
N ASN A 75 -2.46 -9.16 -2.21
CA ASN A 75 -3.17 -10.43 -2.02
C ASN A 75 -2.94 -11.40 -3.19
N MET A 76 -2.94 -10.92 -4.44
CA MET A 76 -2.65 -11.75 -5.62
C MET A 76 -1.19 -12.22 -5.66
N ILE A 77 -0.25 -11.37 -5.27
CA ILE A 77 1.16 -11.75 -5.13
C ILE A 77 1.33 -12.79 -4.01
N SER A 78 0.63 -12.61 -2.89
CA SER A 78 0.64 -13.57 -1.78
C SER A 78 0.07 -14.93 -2.19
N TYR A 79 -1.01 -14.95 -2.98
CA TYR A 79 -1.56 -16.18 -3.54
C TYR A 79 -0.53 -16.90 -4.44
N ALA A 80 0.12 -16.16 -5.35
CA ALA A 80 1.14 -16.72 -6.21
C ALA A 80 2.37 -17.23 -5.42
N ASN A 81 2.75 -16.57 -4.32
CA ASN A 81 3.80 -17.05 -3.41
C ASN A 81 3.42 -18.40 -2.81
N THR A 82 2.20 -18.52 -2.29
CA THR A 82 1.69 -19.78 -1.73
C THR A 82 1.70 -20.89 -2.77
N SER A 83 1.28 -20.61 -4.02
CA SER A 83 1.35 -21.61 -5.10
C SER A 83 2.79 -22.04 -5.42
N LYS A 84 3.74 -21.10 -5.53
CA LYS A 84 5.17 -21.43 -5.73
C LYS A 84 5.71 -22.30 -4.60
N ARG A 85 5.34 -21.99 -3.36
CA ARG A 85 5.73 -22.73 -2.17
C ARG A 85 5.20 -24.17 -2.19
N VAL A 86 3.99 -24.40 -2.69
CA VAL A 86 3.45 -25.76 -2.84
C VAL A 86 4.30 -26.57 -3.82
N PHE A 87 4.71 -26.01 -4.97
CA PHE A 87 5.61 -26.71 -5.91
C PHE A 87 6.98 -27.01 -5.29
N TYR A 88 7.53 -26.05 -4.56
CA TYR A 88 8.79 -26.22 -3.84
C TYR A 88 8.68 -27.32 -2.76
N ALA A 89 7.65 -27.23 -1.91
CA ALA A 89 7.39 -28.17 -0.83
C ALA A 89 7.15 -29.58 -1.34
N TYR A 90 6.38 -29.74 -2.43
CA TYR A 90 6.17 -31.04 -3.06
C TYR A 90 7.50 -31.68 -3.47
N THR A 91 8.40 -30.89 -4.07
CA THR A 91 9.72 -31.37 -4.49
C THR A 91 10.58 -31.76 -3.29
N VAL A 92 10.62 -30.91 -2.26
CA VAL A 92 11.37 -31.17 -1.03
C VAL A 92 10.88 -32.43 -0.33
N VAL A 93 9.57 -32.56 -0.12
CA VAL A 93 8.95 -33.71 0.53
C VAL A 93 9.19 -34.99 -0.28
N TYR A 94 9.09 -34.93 -1.60
CA TYR A 94 9.35 -36.07 -2.48
C TYR A 94 10.80 -36.57 -2.33
N PHE A 95 11.78 -35.67 -2.42
CA PHE A 95 13.19 -36.06 -2.27
C PHE A 95 13.53 -36.52 -0.84
N ASN A 96 12.90 -35.94 0.18
CA ASN A 96 13.03 -36.43 1.56
C ASN A 96 12.47 -37.84 1.72
N ALA A 97 11.31 -38.14 1.12
CA ALA A 97 10.74 -39.49 1.12
C ALA A 97 11.67 -40.48 0.39
N TYR A 98 12.20 -40.09 -0.77
CA TYR A 98 13.14 -40.90 -1.54
C TYR A 98 14.44 -41.17 -0.76
N GLN A 99 15.00 -40.17 -0.08
CA GLN A 99 16.17 -40.33 0.77
C GLN A 99 15.89 -41.20 2.02
N ALA A 100 14.69 -41.09 2.61
CA ALA A 100 14.25 -41.97 3.70
C ALA A 100 14.16 -43.44 3.24
N LEU A 101 13.72 -43.70 2.01
CA LEU A 101 13.73 -45.05 1.43
C LEU A 101 15.15 -45.59 1.26
N ILE A 102 16.07 -44.80 0.67
CA ILE A 102 17.48 -45.19 0.50
C ILE A 102 18.13 -45.53 1.85
N THR A 103 17.97 -44.65 2.83
CA THR A 103 18.56 -44.82 4.17
C THR A 103 17.96 -46.03 4.89
N SER A 104 16.65 -46.27 4.77
CA SER A 104 16.02 -47.48 5.34
C SER A 104 16.55 -48.76 4.69
N LEU A 105 16.74 -48.77 3.36
CA LEU A 105 17.31 -49.89 2.63
C LEU A 105 18.76 -50.15 3.04
N ALA A 106 19.57 -49.10 3.21
CA ALA A 106 20.94 -49.21 3.70
C ALA A 106 21.00 -49.85 5.10
N ILE A 107 20.09 -49.48 6.00
CA ILE A 107 19.98 -50.07 7.35
C ILE A 107 19.59 -51.56 7.26
N TYR A 108 18.62 -51.92 6.42
CA TYR A 108 18.22 -53.32 6.24
C TYR A 108 19.35 -54.16 5.63
N THR A 109 20.08 -53.59 4.66
CA THR A 109 21.25 -54.20 4.03
C THR A 109 22.35 -54.45 5.06
N GLY A 110 22.72 -53.44 5.86
CA GLY A 110 23.73 -53.58 6.90
C GLY A 110 23.36 -54.60 7.99
N ARG A 111 22.06 -54.81 8.26
CA ARG A 111 21.59 -55.87 9.20
C ARG A 111 21.55 -57.24 8.56
N CYS A 112 21.26 -57.33 7.26
CA CYS A 112 21.27 -58.59 6.51
C CYS A 112 22.69 -59.14 6.34
N LEU A 113 23.68 -58.27 6.03
CA LEU A 113 25.07 -58.65 5.76
C LEU A 113 25.94 -58.90 7.01
N LYS A 114 25.34 -58.97 8.21
CA LYS A 114 26.10 -59.36 9.41
C LYS A 114 26.45 -60.85 9.35
N ILE A 115 27.54 -61.22 10.05
CA ILE A 115 28.03 -62.61 10.16
C ILE A 115 26.89 -63.60 10.51
N PHE A 116 25.98 -63.19 11.38
CA PHE A 116 24.72 -63.88 11.62
C PHE A 116 23.57 -63.08 10.98
N PRO A 117 23.08 -63.48 9.79
CA PRO A 117 22.10 -62.72 9.04
C PRO A 117 20.75 -62.74 9.75
N HIS A 118 20.18 -61.55 9.97
CA HIS A 118 18.82 -61.44 10.50
C HIS A 118 17.82 -61.66 9.34
N ILE A 119 17.31 -62.88 9.18
CA ILE A 119 16.46 -63.30 8.05
C ILE A 119 15.32 -62.30 7.75
N PRO A 120 14.54 -61.80 8.73
CA PRO A 120 13.50 -60.80 8.45
C PRO A 120 14.02 -59.49 7.84
N SER A 121 15.27 -59.11 8.14
CA SER A 121 15.88 -57.91 7.55
C SER A 121 16.34 -58.15 6.12
N CYS A 122 16.76 -59.37 5.77
CA CYS A 122 17.07 -59.75 4.39
C CYS A 122 15.80 -59.75 3.51
N ILE A 123 14.67 -60.25 4.03
CA ILE A 123 13.38 -60.20 3.33
C ILE A 123 12.97 -58.72 3.11
N ARG A 124 13.03 -57.89 4.16
CA ARG A 124 12.73 -56.44 4.05
C ARG A 124 13.68 -55.70 3.12
N MET A 125 14.95 -56.09 3.06
CA MET A 125 15.92 -55.56 2.10
C MET A 125 15.51 -55.89 0.67
N ALA A 126 15.12 -57.14 0.37
CA ALA A 126 14.67 -57.53 -0.97
C ALA A 126 13.41 -56.76 -1.39
N ILE A 127 12.40 -56.67 -0.52
CA ILE A 127 11.18 -55.90 -0.76
C ILE A 127 11.50 -54.40 -0.95
N GLY A 128 12.32 -53.83 -0.07
CA GLY A 128 12.72 -52.42 -0.13
C GLY A 128 13.55 -52.10 -1.37
N ALA A 129 14.37 -53.04 -1.86
CA ALA A 129 15.12 -52.88 -3.10
C ALA A 129 14.20 -52.85 -4.33
N ILE A 130 13.18 -53.71 -4.38
CA ILE A 130 12.15 -53.68 -5.43
C ILE A 130 11.40 -52.34 -5.38
N GLN A 131 10.95 -51.92 -4.20
CA GLN A 131 10.26 -50.64 -4.02
C GLN A 131 11.15 -49.47 -4.47
N LEU A 132 12.41 -49.39 -3.99
CA LEU A 132 13.33 -48.33 -4.39
C LEU A 132 13.57 -48.33 -5.91
N THR A 133 13.65 -49.50 -6.54
CA THR A 133 13.81 -49.61 -8.00
C THR A 133 12.57 -49.07 -8.73
N MET A 134 11.36 -49.43 -8.28
CA MET A 134 10.12 -48.91 -8.85
C MET A 134 10.01 -47.39 -8.69
N GLU A 135 10.30 -46.87 -7.49
CA GLU A 135 10.33 -45.43 -7.21
C GLU A 135 11.41 -44.70 -8.01
N SER A 136 12.57 -45.33 -8.25
CA SER A 136 13.63 -44.76 -9.09
C SER A 136 13.20 -44.66 -10.55
N ILE A 137 12.50 -45.68 -11.05
CA ILE A 137 11.93 -45.69 -12.41
C ILE A 137 10.84 -44.62 -12.51
N GLU A 138 9.94 -44.51 -11.53
CA GLU A 138 8.91 -43.49 -11.49
C GLU A 138 9.51 -42.07 -11.41
N LEU A 139 10.49 -41.86 -10.53
CA LEU A 139 11.24 -40.62 -10.45
C LEU A 139 11.84 -40.26 -11.82
N ALA A 140 12.58 -41.16 -12.46
CA ALA A 140 13.24 -40.87 -13.73
C ALA A 140 12.25 -40.67 -14.90
N ALA A 141 11.20 -41.50 -14.98
CA ALA A 141 10.29 -41.54 -16.12
C ALA A 141 9.19 -40.47 -16.06
N THR A 142 8.63 -40.20 -14.88
CA THR A 142 7.46 -39.33 -14.70
C THR A 142 7.77 -38.12 -13.83
N ASN A 143 8.16 -38.32 -12.56
CA ASN A 143 8.17 -37.23 -11.58
C ASN A 143 9.27 -36.20 -11.88
N LEU A 144 10.48 -36.63 -12.24
CA LEU A 144 11.57 -35.72 -12.61
C LEU A 144 11.19 -34.91 -13.85
N ARG A 145 10.65 -35.56 -14.88
CA ARG A 145 10.19 -34.88 -16.11
C ARG A 145 9.09 -33.87 -15.84
N TYR A 146 8.15 -34.20 -14.95
CA TYR A 146 7.09 -33.29 -14.53
C TYR A 146 7.65 -32.08 -13.75
N MET A 147 8.51 -32.34 -12.76
CA MET A 147 9.09 -31.31 -11.89
C MET A 147 10.03 -30.37 -12.67
N THR A 148 10.95 -30.90 -13.48
CA THR A 148 11.89 -30.09 -14.26
C THR A 148 11.26 -29.44 -15.49
N GLY A 149 10.16 -30.01 -15.99
CA GLY A 149 9.43 -29.51 -17.15
C GLY A 149 8.26 -28.62 -16.75
N ARG A 150 7.08 -29.23 -16.51
CA ARG A 150 5.81 -28.51 -16.31
C ARG A 150 5.82 -27.65 -15.05
N ALA A 151 6.20 -28.20 -13.89
CA ALA A 151 6.19 -27.43 -12.64
C ALA A 151 7.15 -26.23 -12.72
N ARG A 152 8.33 -26.40 -13.34
CA ARG A 152 9.26 -25.29 -13.59
C ARG A 152 8.65 -24.19 -14.45
N THR A 153 7.93 -24.55 -15.52
CA THR A 153 7.24 -23.55 -16.36
C THR A 153 6.12 -22.83 -15.61
N GLU A 154 5.37 -23.53 -14.75
CA GLU A 154 4.30 -22.95 -13.93
C GLU A 154 4.87 -21.99 -12.88
N VAL A 155 5.93 -22.39 -12.16
CA VAL A 155 6.66 -21.52 -11.20
C VAL A 155 7.20 -20.27 -11.88
N ARG A 156 7.79 -20.40 -13.07
CA ARG A 156 8.27 -19.24 -13.84
C ARG A 156 7.14 -18.33 -14.29
N SER A 157 5.98 -18.89 -14.65
CA SER A 157 4.81 -18.11 -15.04
C SER A 157 4.24 -17.34 -13.85
N LEU A 158 4.16 -17.97 -12.67
CA LEU A 158 3.80 -17.30 -11.41
C LEU A 158 4.79 -16.19 -11.06
N ASN A 159 6.09 -16.42 -11.25
CA ASN A 159 7.12 -15.41 -11.02
C ASN A 159 6.96 -14.19 -11.93
N ARG A 160 6.73 -14.42 -13.24
CA ARG A 160 6.45 -13.33 -14.19
C ARG A 160 5.17 -12.58 -13.82
N TYR A 161 4.12 -13.28 -13.42
CA TYR A 161 2.89 -12.67 -12.95
C TYR A 161 3.14 -11.78 -11.72
N GLN A 162 3.91 -12.24 -10.74
CA GLN A 162 4.22 -11.43 -9.56
C GLN A 162 5.07 -10.20 -9.87
N VAL A 163 6.09 -10.33 -10.73
CA VAL A 163 6.90 -9.21 -11.21
C VAL A 163 6.01 -8.19 -11.94
N TYR A 164 5.17 -8.68 -12.86
CA TYR A 164 4.21 -7.84 -13.57
C TYR A 164 3.27 -7.10 -12.61
N MET A 165 2.65 -7.82 -11.66
CA MET A 165 1.78 -7.23 -10.65
C MET A 165 2.55 -6.18 -9.83
N ARG A 166 3.75 -6.47 -9.36
CA ARG A 166 4.57 -5.53 -8.59
C ARG A 166 4.83 -4.23 -9.37
N ASP A 167 5.17 -4.34 -10.65
CA ASP A 167 5.61 -3.21 -11.47
C ASP A 167 4.43 -2.39 -12.00
N VAL A 168 3.29 -3.04 -12.32
CA VAL A 168 2.09 -2.34 -12.84
C VAL A 168 1.24 -1.72 -11.73
N THR A 169 1.29 -2.26 -10.50
CA THR A 169 0.40 -1.84 -9.42
C THR A 169 0.48 -0.35 -9.07
N PRO A 170 1.67 0.28 -8.96
CA PRO A 170 1.76 1.72 -8.70
C PRO A 170 1.04 2.56 -9.76
N TRP A 171 1.25 2.24 -11.05
CA TRP A 171 0.58 2.89 -12.18
C TRP A 171 -0.93 2.67 -12.16
N TRP A 172 -1.37 1.43 -11.95
CA TRP A 172 -2.79 1.11 -11.87
C TRP A 172 -3.46 1.83 -10.69
N GLY A 173 -2.84 1.81 -9.51
CA GLY A 173 -3.34 2.54 -8.35
C GLY A 173 -3.44 4.04 -8.59
N TYR A 174 -2.45 4.63 -9.26
CA TYR A 174 -2.45 6.04 -9.64
C TYR A 174 -3.59 6.39 -10.63
N VAL A 175 -3.82 5.57 -11.65
CA VAL A 175 -4.93 5.79 -12.59
C VAL A 175 -6.29 5.64 -11.91
N GLU A 176 -6.45 4.66 -11.02
CA GLU A 176 -7.70 4.49 -10.25
C GLU A 176 -7.92 5.67 -9.28
N ASN A 177 -6.86 6.21 -8.68
CA ASN A 177 -6.91 7.45 -7.89
C ASN A 177 -7.48 8.59 -8.74
N MET A 178 -6.88 8.81 -9.91
CA MET A 178 -7.25 9.89 -10.82
C MET A 178 -8.71 9.81 -11.25
N MET A 179 -9.11 8.64 -11.77
CA MET A 179 -10.46 8.42 -12.30
C MET A 179 -11.52 8.54 -11.20
N ARG A 180 -11.25 8.00 -10.00
CA ARG A 180 -12.18 8.09 -8.87
C ARG A 180 -12.30 9.51 -8.36
N GLY A 181 -11.19 10.23 -8.25
CA GLY A 181 -11.19 11.63 -7.85
C GLY A 181 -12.04 12.49 -8.78
N ILE A 182 -11.78 12.39 -10.09
CA ILE A 182 -12.53 13.14 -11.10
C ILE A 182 -14.02 12.77 -11.10
N SER A 183 -14.34 11.48 -11.04
CA SER A 183 -15.74 11.02 -11.01
C SER A 183 -16.53 11.49 -9.79
N ASN A 184 -15.85 11.89 -8.71
CA ASN A 184 -16.46 12.38 -7.48
C ASN A 184 -16.41 13.92 -7.35
N GLY A 185 -16.13 14.64 -8.44
CA GLY A 185 -16.29 16.10 -8.52
C GLY A 185 -15.01 16.92 -8.37
N ALA A 186 -13.85 16.28 -8.26
CA ALA A 186 -12.60 17.01 -8.47
C ALA A 186 -12.39 17.27 -9.96
N THR A 187 -11.81 18.43 -10.30
CA THR A 187 -11.37 18.70 -11.67
C THR A 187 -10.07 17.97 -11.98
N VAL A 188 -9.16 17.90 -10.99
CA VAL A 188 -7.86 17.23 -11.12
C VAL A 188 -7.53 16.52 -9.81
N THR A 189 -6.95 15.33 -9.91
CA THR A 189 -6.43 14.61 -8.73
C THR A 189 -5.08 13.99 -9.02
N ALA A 190 -4.22 13.95 -8.02
CA ALA A 190 -2.90 13.30 -8.10
C ALA A 190 -2.53 12.66 -6.77
N ALA A 191 -1.71 11.61 -6.83
CA ALA A 191 -1.23 10.90 -5.67
C ALA A 191 0.30 10.91 -5.55
N TRP A 192 0.77 11.17 -4.33
CA TRP A 192 2.18 11.10 -3.93
C TRP A 192 2.41 9.88 -3.01
N PRO A 193 3.54 9.17 -3.13
CA PRO A 193 4.57 9.37 -4.16
C PRO A 193 4.05 9.01 -5.57
N PRO A 194 4.65 9.57 -6.63
CA PRO A 194 4.28 9.23 -8.00
C PRO A 194 4.74 7.82 -8.39
N PRO A 195 4.07 7.15 -9.35
CA PRO A 195 4.50 5.86 -9.86
C PRO A 195 5.88 5.94 -10.54
N PRO A 196 6.67 4.85 -10.53
CA PRO A 196 8.04 4.85 -11.04
C PRO A 196 8.03 4.92 -12.56
N GLY A 197 8.87 5.78 -13.13
CA GLY A 197 9.10 5.85 -14.58
C GLY A 197 9.87 7.09 -14.98
N ASP A 198 10.33 7.13 -16.23
CA ASP A 198 11.05 8.28 -16.80
C ASP A 198 10.16 9.52 -16.95
N LEU A 199 8.88 9.45 -16.60
CA LEU A 199 8.04 10.61 -16.32
C LEU A 199 8.65 11.49 -15.21
N VAL A 200 9.44 10.92 -14.30
CA VAL A 200 10.25 11.63 -13.29
C VAL A 200 11.54 12.23 -13.89
N GLN A 201 11.91 11.89 -15.14
CA GLN A 201 12.96 12.57 -15.93
C GLN A 201 12.39 13.64 -16.87
N ILE A 202 11.08 13.88 -16.82
CA ILE A 202 10.41 15.06 -17.38
C ILE A 202 10.63 16.35 -16.54
N PRO A 203 11.51 16.49 -15.52
CA PRO A 203 11.92 17.79 -15.05
C PRO A 203 12.45 18.68 -16.17
N ASP A 204 13.00 18.12 -17.25
CA ASP A 204 13.45 18.88 -18.44
C ASP A 204 12.28 19.41 -19.29
N GLN A 205 11.17 18.66 -19.44
CA GLN A 205 10.00 19.21 -20.14
C GLN A 205 9.10 20.01 -19.21
N VAL A 206 9.12 19.75 -17.90
CA VAL A 206 8.48 20.59 -16.88
C VAL A 206 9.25 21.88 -16.73
N THR A 207 10.58 21.92 -16.83
CA THR A 207 11.31 23.19 -16.99
C THR A 207 10.97 23.85 -18.31
N SER A 208 10.70 23.11 -19.39
CA SER A 208 10.14 23.71 -20.60
C SER A 208 8.71 24.26 -20.39
N ALA A 209 7.86 23.58 -19.61
CA ALA A 209 6.50 24.02 -19.29
C ALA A 209 6.51 25.16 -18.27
N LEU A 210 7.47 25.18 -17.35
CA LEU A 210 7.74 26.27 -16.41
C LEU A 210 8.33 27.47 -17.15
N SER A 211 9.16 27.26 -18.19
CA SER A 211 9.62 28.32 -19.08
C SER A 211 8.48 28.87 -19.95
N PHE A 212 7.50 28.03 -20.31
CA PHE A 212 6.25 28.46 -20.92
C PHE A 212 5.39 29.25 -19.92
N ILE A 213 5.37 28.84 -18.65
CA ILE A 213 4.73 29.59 -17.56
C ILE A 213 5.43 30.93 -17.33
N ASP A 214 6.77 31.01 -17.37
CA ASP A 214 7.53 32.27 -17.31
C ASP A 214 7.20 33.19 -18.49
N GLY A 215 7.06 32.62 -19.69
CA GLY A 215 6.61 33.36 -20.87
C GLY A 215 5.19 33.91 -20.74
N ILE A 216 4.32 33.26 -19.95
CA ILE A 216 2.93 33.69 -19.71
C ILE A 216 2.81 34.64 -18.51
N LEU A 217 3.62 34.45 -17.46
CA LEU A 217 3.53 35.21 -16.22
C LEU A 217 4.43 36.45 -16.19
N GLY A 218 5.39 36.58 -17.10
CA GLY A 218 6.20 37.80 -17.27
C GLY A 218 7.02 38.20 -16.05
N SER A 219 7.24 37.27 -15.11
CA SER A 219 7.93 37.52 -13.84
C SER A 219 9.18 36.64 -13.75
N THR A 220 10.34 37.25 -13.54
CA THR A 220 11.67 36.61 -13.39
C THR A 220 11.83 35.84 -12.06
N ILE A 221 10.77 35.25 -11.52
CA ILE A 221 10.76 34.66 -10.16
C ILE A 221 11.37 33.24 -10.16
N VAL A 222 11.48 32.58 -11.31
CA VAL A 222 11.83 31.16 -11.40
C VAL A 222 13.34 30.89 -11.40
N GLU A 223 14.20 31.86 -11.74
CA GLU A 223 15.65 31.63 -11.90
C GLU A 223 16.40 31.23 -10.60
N ASP A 224 15.93 31.63 -9.42
CA ASP A 224 16.58 31.29 -8.13
C ASP A 224 15.90 30.14 -7.37
N TYR A 225 14.83 29.57 -7.92
CA TYR A 225 14.00 28.61 -7.20
C TYR A 225 13.96 27.26 -7.92
N ILE A 226 15.11 26.56 -7.97
CA ILE A 226 15.13 25.14 -8.35
C ILE A 226 14.42 24.37 -7.22
N PRO A 227 13.20 23.86 -7.44
CA PRO A 227 12.49 23.15 -6.40
C PRO A 227 13.20 21.85 -6.06
N GLU A 228 13.33 21.58 -4.77
CA GLU A 228 13.79 20.29 -4.28
C GLU A 228 12.72 19.24 -4.62
N HIS A 229 13.01 18.43 -5.63
CA HIS A 229 12.24 17.23 -5.96
C HIS A 229 12.69 16.08 -5.07
N THR A 230 11.76 15.22 -4.71
CA THR A 230 12.13 13.99 -4.01
C THR A 230 12.33 12.87 -5.00
N ASP A 231 13.36 12.04 -4.77
CA ASP A 231 13.55 10.78 -5.51
C ASP A 231 12.54 9.70 -5.07
N LYS A 232 11.37 10.09 -4.54
CA LYS A 232 10.42 9.15 -3.95
C LYS A 232 9.51 8.67 -5.05
N VAL A 233 9.55 7.36 -5.26
CA VAL A 233 8.65 6.67 -6.17
C VAL A 233 7.75 5.73 -5.38
N ASP A 234 6.51 5.64 -5.84
CA ASP A 234 5.55 4.67 -5.38
C ASP A 234 5.99 3.26 -5.77
N LYS A 235 6.07 2.38 -4.78
CA LYS A 235 6.38 0.98 -5.00
C LYS A 235 5.63 0.15 -3.97
N LEU A 236 5.29 -1.07 -4.34
CA LEU A 236 4.90 -2.06 -3.33
C LEU A 236 6.10 -2.31 -2.40
N PRO A 237 5.87 -2.54 -1.10
CA PRO A 237 6.91 -2.77 -0.11
C PRO A 237 7.42 -4.21 -0.24
N LEU A 238 7.87 -4.59 -1.44
CA LEU A 238 8.21 -5.95 -1.80
C LEU A 238 9.65 -6.03 -2.28
N LYS A 239 10.37 -6.99 -1.72
CA LYS A 239 11.69 -7.38 -2.17
C LYS A 239 11.67 -8.83 -2.61
N LYS A 240 12.31 -9.12 -3.73
CA LYS A 240 12.54 -10.50 -4.16
C LYS A 240 13.79 -11.03 -3.45
N SER A 241 13.67 -12.20 -2.81
CA SER A 241 14.82 -12.94 -2.31
C SER A 241 15.60 -13.57 -3.47
N SER A 242 16.92 -13.68 -3.34
CA SER A 242 17.78 -14.17 -4.43
C SER A 242 19.00 -14.89 -3.89
N GLY A 243 19.36 -16.00 -4.54
CA GLY A 243 20.56 -16.77 -4.20
C GLY A 243 20.32 -17.90 -3.21
N MET A 244 21.36 -18.71 -3.04
CA MET A 244 21.29 -19.98 -2.31
C MET A 244 21.10 -19.82 -0.80
N ILE A 245 21.63 -18.73 -0.21
CA ILE A 245 21.46 -18.45 1.23
C ILE A 245 19.99 -18.19 1.53
N ASP A 246 19.36 -17.29 0.76
CA ASP A 246 17.93 -16.99 0.86
C ASP A 246 17.06 -18.24 0.60
N ALA A 247 17.48 -19.13 -0.31
CA ALA A 247 16.79 -20.40 -0.54
C ALA A 247 16.85 -21.34 0.68
N GLY A 248 17.97 -21.32 1.42
CA GLY A 248 18.13 -22.04 2.68
C GLY A 248 17.20 -21.50 3.77
N GLU A 249 17.12 -20.17 3.92
CA GLU A 249 16.18 -19.54 4.85
C GLU A 249 14.73 -19.84 4.48
N TYR A 250 14.37 -19.69 3.20
CA TYR A 250 13.06 -20.02 2.68
C TYR A 250 12.67 -21.48 2.95
N CYS A 251 13.62 -22.40 2.81
CA CYS A 251 13.45 -23.80 3.13
C CYS A 251 13.20 -24.04 4.64
N LEU A 252 13.96 -23.39 5.52
CA LEU A 252 13.75 -23.51 6.96
C LEU A 252 12.40 -22.95 7.41
N GLU A 253 12.00 -21.81 6.85
CA GLU A 253 10.66 -21.25 7.05
C GLU A 253 9.57 -22.16 6.46
N MET A 254 9.89 -22.89 5.39
CA MET A 254 9.00 -23.91 4.81
C MET A 254 8.72 -25.04 5.79
N VAL A 255 9.78 -25.59 6.38
CA VAL A 255 9.69 -26.69 7.35
C VAL A 255 9.00 -26.23 8.65
N GLY A 256 9.27 -25.00 9.06
CA GLY A 256 8.73 -24.43 10.29
C GLY A 256 7.25 -24.07 10.22
N THR A 257 6.57 -24.16 9.06
CA THR A 257 5.16 -23.78 9.03
C THR A 257 4.24 -24.79 9.69
N PRO A 258 3.14 -24.32 10.32
CA PRO A 258 2.17 -25.17 10.97
C PRO A 258 1.63 -26.27 10.06
N GLU A 259 1.42 -26.00 8.76
CA GLU A 259 0.89 -27.00 7.82
C GLU A 259 1.88 -28.14 7.59
N HIS A 260 3.18 -27.83 7.46
CA HIS A 260 4.22 -28.83 7.26
C HIS A 260 4.43 -29.66 8.54
N LEU A 261 4.46 -28.99 9.70
CA LEU A 261 4.53 -29.64 11.00
C LEU A 261 3.29 -30.51 11.26
N MET A 262 2.09 -30.03 10.94
CA MET A 262 0.86 -30.82 11.07
C MET A 262 0.86 -32.04 10.16
N ALA A 263 1.26 -31.89 8.90
CA ALA A 263 1.40 -33.02 7.99
C ALA A 263 2.41 -34.04 8.54
N MET A 264 3.54 -33.56 9.08
CA MET A 264 4.54 -34.40 9.75
C MET A 264 3.98 -35.10 10.99
N PHE A 265 3.23 -34.39 11.85
CA PHE A 265 2.60 -34.95 13.04
C PHE A 265 1.51 -35.96 12.71
N GLU A 266 0.63 -35.66 11.76
CA GLU A 266 -0.39 -36.59 11.28
C GLU A 266 0.24 -37.88 10.77
N HIS A 267 1.28 -37.74 9.95
CA HIS A 267 2.07 -38.87 9.47
C HIS A 267 2.68 -39.64 10.65
N TYR A 268 3.26 -38.95 11.63
CA TYR A 268 3.84 -39.55 12.83
C TYR A 268 2.81 -40.34 13.64
N PHE A 269 1.63 -39.75 13.91
CA PHE A 269 0.55 -40.36 14.68
C PHE A 269 -0.17 -41.49 13.94
N ARG A 270 -0.28 -41.42 12.61
CA ARG A 270 -0.85 -42.50 11.79
C ARG A 270 0.09 -43.68 11.60
N SER A 271 1.37 -43.54 11.91
CA SER A 271 2.29 -44.68 11.89
C SER A 271 1.93 -45.63 13.04
N ASP A 272 1.90 -46.94 12.78
CA ASP A 272 1.62 -48.01 13.77
C ASP A 272 2.59 -48.05 14.97
N SER A 273 3.52 -47.09 15.03
CA SER A 273 4.54 -46.88 16.05
C SER A 273 4.00 -46.35 17.38
N PHE A 274 2.75 -45.84 17.44
CA PHE A 274 2.18 -45.25 18.66
C PHE A 274 0.90 -45.98 19.08
N PRO A 275 0.76 -46.49 20.32
CA PRO A 275 1.63 -46.35 21.51
C PRO A 275 2.57 -47.54 21.76
N LYS A 276 2.75 -48.47 20.81
CA LYS A 276 3.46 -49.75 21.01
C LYS A 276 5.00 -49.65 21.10
N GLY A 277 5.55 -48.45 21.30
CA GLY A 277 6.98 -48.15 21.19
C GLY A 277 7.43 -48.02 19.74
N ILE A 278 8.56 -47.35 19.50
CA ILE A 278 9.13 -47.18 18.15
C ILE A 278 9.47 -48.58 17.62
N SER A 279 8.52 -49.19 16.90
CA SER A 279 8.72 -50.47 16.24
C SER A 279 9.82 -50.30 15.17
N LYS A 280 10.34 -51.41 14.63
CA LYS A 280 11.30 -51.34 13.51
C LYS A 280 10.74 -50.58 12.28
N GLU A 281 9.42 -50.40 12.18
CA GLU A 281 8.77 -49.53 11.17
C GLU A 281 8.80 -48.04 11.53
N GLY A 282 8.81 -47.69 12.83
CA GLY A 282 8.98 -46.31 13.29
C GLY A 282 10.36 -45.71 13.01
N GLN A 283 11.38 -46.52 12.67
CA GLN A 283 12.71 -46.03 12.32
C GLN A 283 12.74 -45.30 10.97
N THR A 284 12.10 -45.83 9.93
CA THR A 284 12.00 -45.14 8.63
C THR A 284 11.22 -43.83 8.78
N MET A 285 10.22 -43.84 9.66
CA MET A 285 9.43 -42.66 9.97
C MET A 285 10.23 -41.59 10.70
N ALA A 286 11.00 -41.98 11.72
CA ALA A 286 11.89 -41.07 12.43
C ALA A 286 12.96 -40.49 11.51
N ILE A 287 13.46 -41.27 10.54
CA ILE A 287 14.40 -40.77 9.52
C ILE A 287 13.69 -39.79 8.59
N PHE A 288 12.48 -40.09 8.11
CA PHE A 288 11.71 -39.17 7.29
C PHE A 288 11.42 -37.85 8.03
N VAL A 289 10.98 -37.93 9.28
CA VAL A 289 10.77 -36.76 10.15
C VAL A 289 12.08 -35.99 10.32
N GLY A 290 13.19 -36.66 10.62
CA GLY A 290 14.50 -36.03 10.77
C GLY A 290 15.02 -35.35 9.49
N LEU A 291 14.81 -35.97 8.33
CA LEU A 291 15.18 -35.41 7.02
C LEU A 291 14.30 -34.22 6.65
N ASN A 292 13.02 -34.20 7.05
CA ASN A 292 12.17 -33.03 6.89
C ASN A 292 12.54 -31.89 7.85
N ILE A 293 13.14 -32.17 9.01
CA ILE A 293 13.64 -31.14 9.94
C ILE A 293 14.95 -30.50 9.43
N ALA A 294 15.82 -31.27 8.77
CA ALA A 294 17.08 -30.78 8.20
C ALA A 294 17.21 -31.07 6.68
N PRO A 295 16.32 -30.51 5.84
CA PRO A 295 16.17 -30.85 4.42
C PRO A 295 17.24 -30.20 3.53
N ILE A 296 18.48 -30.02 4.00
CA ILE A 296 19.51 -29.24 3.30
C ILE A 296 19.72 -29.76 1.87
N ILE A 297 19.78 -31.09 1.70
CA ILE A 297 20.00 -31.73 0.41
C ILE A 297 18.77 -31.55 -0.50
N SER A 298 17.58 -31.87 -0.02
CA SER A 298 16.33 -31.78 -0.80
C SER A 298 15.99 -30.34 -1.18
N CYS A 299 16.29 -29.38 -0.32
CA CYS A 299 16.15 -27.95 -0.63
C CYS A 299 17.19 -27.48 -1.65
N GLY A 300 18.43 -27.96 -1.56
CA GLY A 300 19.44 -27.74 -2.60
C GLY A 300 18.99 -28.28 -3.96
N ILE A 301 18.39 -29.49 -3.99
CA ILE A 301 17.84 -30.08 -5.22
C ILE A 301 16.66 -29.24 -5.74
N ALA A 302 15.70 -28.90 -4.89
CA ALA A 302 14.54 -28.09 -5.30
C ALA A 302 14.98 -26.72 -5.83
N TYR A 303 15.95 -26.07 -5.18
CA TYR A 303 16.55 -24.82 -5.69
C TYR A 303 17.29 -25.04 -7.01
N ALA A 304 18.05 -26.11 -7.18
CA ALA A 304 18.71 -26.41 -8.45
C ALA A 304 17.70 -26.64 -9.59
N MET A 305 16.51 -27.19 -9.29
CA MET A 305 15.46 -27.44 -10.27
C MET A 305 14.73 -26.17 -10.70
N TYR A 306 14.36 -25.31 -9.74
CA TYR A 306 13.53 -24.14 -10.02
C TYR A 306 14.32 -22.82 -10.15
N GLY A 307 15.50 -22.73 -9.54
CA GLY A 307 16.31 -21.51 -9.43
C GLY A 307 15.64 -20.42 -8.61
N ASP A 308 16.04 -19.16 -8.82
CA ASP A 308 15.47 -17.99 -8.14
C ASP A 308 14.01 -17.69 -8.54
N ASP A 309 13.42 -18.45 -9.47
CA ASP A 309 12.01 -18.28 -9.85
C ASP A 309 11.06 -18.80 -8.74
N VAL A 310 11.51 -19.74 -7.90
CA VAL A 310 10.70 -20.30 -6.80
C VAL A 310 10.70 -19.44 -5.55
N LEU A 311 11.68 -18.56 -5.42
CA LEU A 311 11.83 -17.66 -4.30
C LEU A 311 10.67 -16.66 -4.27
N ASP A 312 10.21 -16.36 -3.05
CA ASP A 312 9.02 -15.56 -2.79
C ASP A 312 9.33 -14.05 -2.76
N PHE A 313 8.30 -13.25 -3.04
CA PHE A 313 8.36 -11.84 -2.70
C PHE A 313 8.08 -11.68 -1.21
N ARG A 314 8.95 -10.98 -0.50
CA ARG A 314 8.85 -10.71 0.94
C ARG A 314 8.56 -9.23 1.18
N VAL A 315 7.90 -8.94 2.30
CA VAL A 315 7.70 -7.55 2.72
C VAL A 315 9.05 -6.94 3.06
N ASP A 316 9.36 -5.83 2.40
CA ASP A 316 10.59 -5.11 2.62
C ASP A 316 10.43 -4.21 3.83
N ASN A 317 11.00 -4.65 4.96
CA ASN A 317 10.88 -3.94 6.24
C ASN A 317 12.00 -2.91 6.49
N GLY A 318 12.92 -2.71 5.54
CA GLY A 318 13.91 -1.62 5.58
C GLY A 318 15.10 -1.88 6.50
N VAL A 319 15.07 -3.02 7.18
CA VAL A 319 16.16 -3.51 8.02
C VAL A 319 16.69 -4.78 7.38
N PHE A 320 17.85 -4.67 6.74
CA PHE A 320 18.69 -5.82 6.41
C PHE A 320 19.31 -6.34 7.72
N GLY A 321 18.53 -7.14 8.43
CA GLY A 321 18.94 -7.75 9.69
C GLY A 321 17.96 -8.85 10.00
N SER A 322 18.48 -10.00 10.38
CA SER A 322 17.78 -11.27 10.62
C SER A 322 16.39 -11.14 11.27
N ILE A 323 15.59 -12.21 11.19
CA ILE A 323 14.31 -12.42 11.88
C ILE A 323 14.29 -11.89 13.35
N PHE A 324 15.46 -11.75 13.99
CA PHE A 324 15.68 -11.28 15.36
C PHE A 324 15.93 -9.77 15.54
N SER A 325 16.10 -8.98 14.49
CA SER A 325 16.30 -7.53 14.65
C SER A 325 14.95 -6.82 14.83
N GLY A 326 14.84 -6.03 15.91
CA GLY A 326 13.61 -5.32 16.28
C GLY A 326 13.25 -4.25 15.26
N VAL A 327 12.39 -4.58 14.31
CA VAL A 327 11.82 -3.63 13.35
C VAL A 327 10.88 -2.68 14.12
N SER A 328 10.99 -1.37 13.87
CA SER A 328 9.98 -0.44 14.38
C SER A 328 8.63 -0.82 13.73
N PRO A 329 7.57 -1.15 14.50
CA PRO A 329 6.32 -1.73 13.97
C PRO A 329 5.63 -0.90 12.87
N ASN A 330 6.02 0.35 12.69
CA ASN A 330 5.35 1.33 11.84
C ASN A 330 6.09 1.64 10.53
N ALA A 331 7.31 1.12 10.34
CA ALA A 331 8.16 1.50 9.22
C ALA A 331 7.53 1.17 7.85
N TRP A 332 7.13 -0.10 7.67
CA TRP A 332 6.48 -0.59 6.45
C TRP A 332 5.10 0.04 6.22
N MET A 333 4.39 0.40 7.29
CA MET A 333 3.07 1.01 7.19
C MET A 333 3.18 2.42 6.61
N GLN A 334 4.16 3.19 7.08
CA GLN A 334 4.50 4.47 6.47
C GLN A 334 4.91 4.31 5.00
N SER A 335 5.66 3.25 4.66
CA SER A 335 6.09 2.95 3.29
C SER A 335 5.02 2.57 2.30
N THR A 336 3.81 2.35 2.76
CA THR A 336 2.68 2.01 1.90
C THR A 336 1.60 3.08 1.88
N SER A 337 1.83 4.18 2.60
CA SER A 337 0.89 5.29 2.66
C SER A 337 1.03 6.19 1.45
N ASN A 338 -0.11 6.61 0.89
CA ASN A 338 -0.20 7.53 -0.24
C ASN A 338 -0.98 8.76 0.20
N LEU A 339 -0.48 9.92 -0.22
CA LEU A 339 -1.18 11.19 -0.10
C LEU A 339 -1.87 11.49 -1.42
N THR A 340 -3.15 11.77 -1.38
CA THR A 340 -3.92 12.19 -2.55
C THR A 340 -4.30 13.64 -2.40
N PHE A 341 -4.12 14.39 -3.48
CA PHE A 341 -4.54 15.77 -3.62
C PHE A 341 -5.68 15.82 -4.62
N ALA A 342 -6.75 16.53 -4.26
CA ALA A 342 -7.86 16.80 -5.13
C ALA A 342 -8.05 18.30 -5.27
N TYR A 343 -8.21 18.75 -6.52
CA TYR A 343 -8.45 20.14 -6.87
C TYR A 343 -9.75 20.27 -7.63
N GLN A 344 -10.54 21.28 -7.27
CA GLN A 344 -11.70 21.69 -8.04
C GLN A 344 -11.48 23.11 -8.55
N ALA A 345 -11.34 23.22 -9.88
CA ALA A 345 -11.21 24.49 -10.57
C ALA A 345 -12.55 25.23 -10.54
N GLY A 346 -12.48 26.55 -10.44
CA GLY A 346 -13.64 27.40 -10.67
C GLY A 346 -14.85 27.00 -9.81
N GLY A 347 -14.66 26.92 -8.48
CA GLY A 347 -15.83 27.01 -7.61
C GLY A 347 -16.66 28.20 -8.10
N LYS A 348 -17.99 28.07 -8.20
CA LYS A 348 -18.94 29.07 -8.77
C LYS A 348 -18.93 30.44 -8.04
N ARG A 349 -17.87 30.74 -7.30
CA ARG A 349 -17.75 31.61 -6.14
C ARG A 349 -16.40 32.36 -6.09
N SER A 350 -15.39 31.98 -6.89
CA SER A 350 -14.16 32.78 -6.98
C SER A 350 -14.43 34.11 -7.73
N GLY A 351 -13.79 35.19 -7.28
CA GLY A 351 -14.11 36.56 -7.69
C GLY A 351 -15.32 37.12 -6.93
N ILE A 352 -16.52 37.01 -7.50
CA ILE A 352 -17.69 37.81 -7.06
C ILE A 352 -18.10 37.54 -5.62
N GLN A 353 -18.11 36.28 -5.15
CA GLN A 353 -18.54 35.99 -3.78
C GLN A 353 -17.43 36.24 -2.75
N ARG A 354 -16.17 36.03 -3.11
CA ARG A 354 -15.04 36.31 -2.21
C ARG A 354 -14.85 37.81 -2.01
N ASP A 355 -15.07 38.61 -3.06
CA ASP A 355 -15.03 40.07 -3.00
C ASP A 355 -16.13 40.63 -2.08
N ARG A 356 -17.27 39.95 -1.93
CA ARG A 356 -18.32 40.35 -0.97
C ARG A 356 -17.86 40.25 0.49
N PHE A 357 -16.90 39.39 0.80
CA PHE A 357 -16.35 39.27 2.15
C PHE A 357 -15.13 40.17 2.38
N ASN A 358 -14.58 40.79 1.32
CA ASN A 358 -13.42 41.67 1.36
C ASN A 358 -13.76 43.14 1.66
N ILE A 359 -14.99 43.41 2.14
CA ILE A 359 -15.47 44.76 2.48
C ILE A 359 -14.70 45.34 3.67
N ILE A 360 -14.17 44.46 4.55
CA ILE A 360 -13.21 44.83 5.59
C ILE A 360 -11.83 44.60 4.98
N GLY A 361 -11.12 45.66 4.62
CA GLY A 361 -9.81 45.57 3.99
C GLY A 361 -8.91 44.60 4.75
N GLY A 362 -8.32 43.64 4.05
CA GLY A 362 -7.50 42.61 4.70
C GLY A 362 -6.36 43.25 5.49
N ASP A 363 -6.11 42.73 6.70
CA ASP A 363 -5.02 43.12 7.62
C ASP A 363 -3.60 42.82 7.07
N HIS A 364 -3.49 42.58 5.77
CA HIS A 364 -2.25 42.25 5.08
C HIS A 364 -1.91 43.41 4.15
N ASN A 365 -0.82 44.12 4.44
CA ASN A 365 -0.31 45.25 3.63
C ASN A 365 0.12 44.86 2.21
N SER A 366 0.14 43.56 1.88
CA SER A 366 0.30 43.08 0.52
C SER A 366 -1.03 42.49 0.06
N LYS A 367 -1.50 42.93 -1.11
CA LYS A 367 -2.54 42.18 -1.82
C LYS A 367 -2.02 40.74 -1.95
N PRO A 368 -2.80 39.71 -1.55
CA PRO A 368 -2.37 38.34 -1.76
C PRO A 368 -1.97 38.21 -3.24
N PHE A 369 -0.73 37.81 -3.50
CA PHE A 369 -0.12 37.82 -4.84
C PHE A 369 -0.95 37.01 -5.86
N TYR A 370 -1.81 36.10 -5.39
CA TYR A 370 -2.76 35.33 -6.20
C TYR A 370 -4.11 35.22 -5.48
N ALA A 371 -5.20 35.57 -6.17
CA ALA A 371 -6.55 35.26 -5.72
C ALA A 371 -6.82 33.78 -6.06
N ALA A 372 -6.81 32.90 -5.06
CA ALA A 372 -7.05 31.47 -5.31
C ALA A 372 -8.42 31.26 -5.99
N GLU A 373 -8.43 30.62 -7.16
CA GLU A 373 -9.61 30.43 -8.02
C GLU A 373 -10.39 29.15 -7.70
N GLY A 374 -9.75 28.16 -7.08
CA GLY A 374 -10.32 26.87 -6.73
C GLY A 374 -10.12 26.43 -5.28
N TYR A 375 -10.55 25.21 -4.99
CA TYR A 375 -10.41 24.56 -3.69
C TYR A 375 -9.50 23.34 -3.79
N TRP A 376 -8.77 23.08 -2.71
CA TRP A 376 -7.94 21.90 -2.56
C TRP A 376 -8.41 21.06 -1.38
N SER A 377 -8.35 19.74 -1.54
CA SER A 377 -8.48 18.77 -0.47
C SER A 377 -7.32 17.79 -0.54
N MET A 378 -7.02 17.20 0.61
CA MET A 378 -6.02 16.15 0.73
C MET A 378 -6.57 15.01 1.57
N ALA A 379 -6.20 13.79 1.20
CA ALA A 379 -6.54 12.59 1.92
C ALA A 379 -5.33 11.66 1.96
N ARG A 380 -5.22 10.84 3.01
CA ARG A 380 -4.18 9.82 3.11
C ARG A 380 -4.82 8.46 3.23
N SER A 381 -4.26 7.50 2.51
CA SER A 381 -4.63 6.10 2.61
C SER A 381 -3.39 5.23 2.74
N GLU A 382 -3.54 4.05 3.31
CA GLU A 382 -2.48 3.06 3.43
C GLU A 382 -3.04 1.65 3.31
N ILE A 383 -2.17 0.68 3.03
CA ILE A 383 -2.53 -0.73 3.12
C ILE A 383 -2.20 -1.24 4.52
N VAL A 384 -3.03 -2.16 5.01
CA VAL A 384 -2.91 -2.77 6.33
C VAL A 384 -2.93 -4.27 6.14
N PHE A 385 -2.11 -4.95 6.93
CA PHE A 385 -2.12 -6.39 7.01
C PHE A 385 -3.07 -6.82 8.14
N GLY A 386 -4.12 -7.57 7.80
CA GLY A 386 -5.02 -8.15 8.78
C GLY A 386 -4.32 -9.26 9.53
N GLN A 387 -4.15 -9.10 10.85
CA GLN A 387 -3.61 -10.14 11.69
C GLN A 387 -4.66 -11.26 11.82
N THR A 388 -4.37 -12.42 11.23
CA THR A 388 -5.21 -13.61 11.41
C THR A 388 -5.05 -14.09 12.85
N THR A 389 -6.13 -13.98 13.64
CA THR A 389 -6.24 -14.37 15.06
C THR A 389 -6.17 -15.88 15.32
N LEU A 390 -5.53 -16.66 14.44
CA LEU A 390 -5.37 -18.11 14.63
C LEU A 390 -4.43 -18.45 15.82
N SER A 391 -3.74 -17.47 16.39
CA SER A 391 -2.79 -17.66 17.49
C SER A 391 -3.43 -17.99 18.85
N SER A 392 -4.73 -17.74 19.06
CA SER A 392 -5.34 -17.91 20.39
C SER A 392 -5.81 -19.33 20.70
N SER A 393 -6.06 -20.18 19.70
CA SER A 393 -6.60 -21.55 19.93
C SER A 393 -5.57 -22.66 19.79
N LEU A 394 -4.48 -22.45 19.04
CA LEU A 394 -3.42 -23.45 18.84
C LEU A 394 -2.16 -23.21 19.68
N GLY A 395 -2.02 -22.05 20.33
CA GLY A 395 -0.86 -21.70 21.15
C GLY A 395 -0.54 -22.73 22.24
N GLY A 396 -1.55 -23.34 22.85
CA GLY A 396 -1.35 -24.32 23.93
C GLY A 396 -0.71 -25.66 23.50
N VAL A 397 -0.75 -26.02 22.21
CA VAL A 397 -0.15 -27.28 21.70
C VAL A 397 1.30 -27.08 21.28
N PHE A 398 1.66 -25.87 20.83
CA PHE A 398 3.02 -25.56 20.37
C PHE A 398 3.94 -25.04 21.49
N ASP A 399 3.39 -24.58 22.61
CA ASP A 399 4.16 -24.18 23.80
C ASP A 399 5.03 -25.31 24.39
N THR A 400 4.69 -26.59 24.12
CA THR A 400 5.48 -27.74 24.58
C THR A 400 6.77 -27.96 23.75
N PHE A 401 6.89 -27.35 22.57
CA PHE A 401 8.07 -27.45 21.70
C PHE A 401 8.89 -26.15 21.75
N ASN A 402 9.66 -26.00 22.83
CA ASN A 402 10.43 -24.81 23.20
C ASN A 402 11.44 -24.30 22.13
N ILE A 403 11.78 -25.12 21.13
CA ILE A 403 12.74 -24.79 20.06
C ILE A 403 12.13 -23.92 18.94
N PHE A 404 10.80 -23.95 18.75
CA PHE A 404 10.11 -23.21 17.69
C PHE A 404 9.31 -22.01 18.19
N ASN A 405 9.15 -21.87 19.51
CA ASN A 405 8.29 -20.85 20.11
C ASN A 405 8.74 -19.42 19.76
N GLY A 406 10.05 -19.17 19.62
CA GLY A 406 10.58 -17.87 19.18
C GLY A 406 10.43 -17.57 17.67
N ILE A 407 10.33 -18.60 16.82
CA ILE A 407 10.17 -18.46 15.36
C ILE A 407 8.70 -18.24 15.01
N VAL A 408 7.80 -19.00 15.63
CA VAL A 408 6.37 -19.03 15.29
C VAL A 408 5.62 -17.80 15.84
N THR A 409 5.93 -17.36 17.06
CA THR A 409 5.25 -16.19 17.68
C THR A 409 5.64 -14.85 17.04
N ASN A 410 6.90 -14.70 16.60
CA ASN A 410 7.34 -13.51 15.87
C ASN A 410 6.82 -13.44 14.42
N LEU A 411 6.41 -14.58 13.85
CA LEU A 411 5.88 -14.69 12.49
C LEU A 411 4.42 -14.21 12.39
N MET A 412 3.60 -14.52 13.40
CA MET A 412 2.14 -14.32 13.33
C MET A 412 1.66 -12.88 13.55
N GLY A 413 2.53 -11.97 14.01
CA GLY A 413 2.21 -10.54 14.15
C GLY A 413 2.81 -9.63 13.07
N ARG A 414 3.70 -10.18 12.23
CA ARG A 414 4.40 -9.41 11.20
C ARG A 414 3.66 -9.51 9.86
N PRO A 415 3.65 -8.43 9.05
CA PRO A 415 3.14 -8.52 7.70
C PRO A 415 3.96 -9.57 6.93
N HIS A 416 3.27 -10.54 6.34
CA HIS A 416 3.89 -11.61 5.54
C HIS A 416 3.14 -11.80 4.22
N MET A 417 3.83 -12.38 3.23
CA MET A 417 3.29 -12.55 1.88
C MET A 417 2.81 -13.98 1.61
N TRP A 418 2.33 -14.66 2.66
CA TRP A 418 1.84 -16.04 2.56
C TRP A 418 0.33 -16.17 2.78
N SER A 419 -0.29 -15.13 3.34
CA SER A 419 -1.74 -15.04 3.46
C SER A 419 -2.24 -13.79 2.73
N PRO A 420 -3.35 -13.90 1.99
CA PRO A 420 -3.97 -12.74 1.34
C PRO A 420 -4.84 -11.98 2.36
N SER A 421 -4.23 -11.33 3.34
CA SER A 421 -4.94 -10.53 4.36
C SER A 421 -4.69 -9.02 4.25
N TRP A 422 -4.22 -8.55 3.10
CA TRP A 422 -3.99 -7.13 2.86
C TRP A 422 -5.32 -6.42 2.58
N THR A 423 -5.56 -5.32 3.29
CA THR A 423 -6.73 -4.44 3.14
C THR A 423 -6.29 -2.98 3.02
N ALA A 424 -7.19 -2.10 2.63
CA ALA A 424 -6.94 -0.66 2.57
C ALA A 424 -7.64 0.05 3.73
N ARG A 425 -7.04 1.14 4.24
CA ARG A 425 -7.72 2.06 5.16
C ARG A 425 -7.40 3.52 4.84
N LEU A 426 -8.33 4.40 5.18
CA LEU A 426 -8.07 5.83 5.28
C LEU A 426 -7.39 6.16 6.60
N ARG A 427 -6.56 7.20 6.60
CA ARG A 427 -5.83 7.67 7.77
C ARG A 427 -5.79 9.21 7.75
N PRO A 428 -5.71 9.88 8.91
CA PRO A 428 -5.39 11.30 8.95
C PRO A 428 -4.08 11.58 8.20
N VAL A 429 -4.01 12.71 7.51
CA VAL A 429 -2.85 13.11 6.70
C VAL A 429 -1.56 13.09 7.51
N HIS A 430 -1.62 13.60 8.74
CA HIS A 430 -0.49 13.66 9.66
C HIS A 430 -0.94 13.19 11.04
N LEU A 431 -0.08 12.47 11.75
CA LEU A 431 -0.24 12.17 13.18
C LEU A 431 0.92 12.83 13.93
N PRO A 432 0.74 13.23 15.21
CA PRO A 432 1.82 13.81 15.99
C PRO A 432 3.01 12.86 16.09
N GLY A 433 4.22 13.35 15.75
CA GLY A 433 5.46 12.57 15.77
C GLY A 433 5.72 11.73 14.52
N GLU A 434 4.87 11.82 13.49
CA GLU A 434 5.09 11.15 12.21
C GLU A 434 5.62 12.13 11.16
N SER A 435 6.73 11.85 10.50
CA SER A 435 7.13 12.63 9.33
C SER A 435 6.26 12.27 8.12
N LEU A 436 5.93 13.26 7.29
CA LEU A 436 5.50 12.96 5.92
C LEU A 436 6.72 12.41 5.17
N GLY A 437 6.56 11.22 4.60
CA GLY A 437 7.69 10.46 4.09
C GLY A 437 7.78 9.11 4.77
N THR A 438 8.09 8.11 3.96
CA THR A 438 8.14 6.74 4.42
C THR A 438 9.45 6.51 5.17
N SER A 439 9.41 5.79 6.29
CA SER A 439 10.65 5.36 6.98
C SER A 439 11.66 4.64 6.06
N TYR A 440 11.17 4.06 4.96
CA TYR A 440 11.95 3.37 3.94
C TYR A 440 12.71 4.34 3.01
N GLN A 441 12.29 5.60 2.96
CA GLN A 441 12.75 6.58 1.99
C GLN A 441 13.65 7.67 2.60
N GLY A 442 14.24 7.49 3.79
CA GLY A 442 15.27 8.41 4.30
C GLY A 442 14.71 9.66 4.98
N ASN A 443 15.33 10.83 4.72
CA ASN A 443 15.03 12.08 5.45
C ASN A 443 13.54 12.46 5.37
N PRO A 444 12.99 13.04 6.46
CA PRO A 444 11.61 13.48 6.48
C PRO A 444 11.36 14.50 5.36
N VAL A 445 10.27 14.31 4.62
CA VAL A 445 9.93 15.12 3.46
C VAL A 445 8.95 16.21 3.91
N GLY A 446 9.30 17.47 3.67
CA GLY A 446 8.37 18.59 3.89
C GLY A 446 7.22 18.56 2.88
N MET A 447 6.05 19.07 3.26
CA MET A 447 4.90 19.15 2.35
C MET A 447 5.22 19.95 1.06
N LYS A 448 6.15 20.91 1.16
CA LYS A 448 6.72 21.65 0.03
C LYS A 448 7.22 20.72 -1.10
N ALA A 449 8.04 19.72 -0.75
CA ALA A 449 8.63 18.81 -1.74
C ALA A 449 7.56 17.85 -2.30
N VAL A 450 6.63 17.40 -1.44
CA VAL A 450 5.46 16.61 -1.86
C VAL A 450 4.64 17.33 -2.93
N TYR A 451 4.37 18.63 -2.76
CA TYR A 451 3.65 19.41 -3.78
C TYR A 451 4.45 19.52 -5.09
N MET A 452 5.76 19.78 -5.02
CA MET A 452 6.58 19.92 -6.22
C MET A 452 6.67 18.63 -7.04
N ASP A 453 6.75 17.49 -6.37
CA ASP A 453 6.70 16.20 -7.05
C ASP A 453 5.35 15.95 -7.73
N MET A 454 4.27 16.56 -7.23
CA MET A 454 2.92 16.39 -7.77
C MET A 454 2.58 17.33 -8.92
N VAL A 455 3.25 18.49 -9.04
CA VAL A 455 2.97 19.48 -10.10
C VAL A 455 2.98 18.84 -11.50
N PRO A 456 4.00 18.06 -11.91
CA PRO A 456 4.05 17.47 -13.26
C PRO A 456 2.88 16.52 -13.51
N TYR A 457 2.51 15.76 -12.48
CA TYR A 457 1.45 14.77 -12.52
C TYR A 457 0.07 15.42 -12.55
N LEU A 458 -0.13 16.53 -11.82
CA LEU A 458 -1.33 17.36 -11.92
C LEU A 458 -1.46 18.00 -13.31
N ALA A 459 -0.37 18.48 -13.89
CA ALA A 459 -0.38 18.98 -15.26
C ALA A 459 -0.75 17.86 -16.26
N LEU A 460 -0.18 16.66 -16.11
CA LEU A 460 -0.48 15.53 -16.97
C LEU A 460 -1.93 15.06 -16.84
N THR A 461 -2.46 14.94 -15.63
CA THR A 461 -3.86 14.58 -15.38
C THR A 461 -4.81 15.63 -15.96
N SER A 462 -4.42 16.91 -15.99
CA SER A 462 -5.22 17.95 -16.67
C SER A 462 -5.25 17.84 -18.19
N LEU A 463 -4.16 17.36 -18.82
CA LEU A 463 -4.13 17.08 -20.27
C LEU A 463 -5.02 15.88 -20.62
N VAL A 464 -5.12 14.90 -19.71
CA VAL A 464 -6.05 13.77 -19.88
C VAL A 464 -7.49 14.20 -19.57
N GLY A 465 -7.67 15.13 -18.63
CA GLY A 465 -8.94 15.69 -18.17
C GLY A 465 -9.56 16.76 -19.10
N LEU A 466 -9.27 16.73 -20.40
CA LEU A 466 -9.76 17.63 -21.47
C LEU A 466 -11.31 17.72 -21.63
N LEU A 467 -12.10 17.36 -20.61
CA LEU A 467 -13.57 17.35 -20.65
C LEU A 467 -14.23 18.52 -19.92
N ASP A 468 -13.53 19.30 -19.08
CA ASP A 468 -14.14 20.50 -18.48
C ASP A 468 -13.65 21.76 -19.20
N SER A 469 -14.54 22.39 -19.97
CA SER A 469 -14.28 23.66 -20.67
C SER A 469 -13.92 24.81 -19.73
N ASN A 470 -14.17 24.65 -18.42
CA ASN A 470 -13.88 25.67 -17.41
C ASN A 470 -12.49 25.50 -16.77
N PHE A 471 -11.74 24.46 -17.11
CA PHE A 471 -10.42 24.25 -16.54
C PHE A 471 -9.37 25.15 -17.22
N SER A 472 -8.88 26.15 -16.48
CA SER A 472 -7.68 26.91 -16.87
C SER A 472 -6.46 26.30 -16.18
N LEU A 473 -5.58 25.66 -16.96
CA LEU A 473 -4.29 25.16 -16.47
C LEU A 473 -3.49 26.27 -15.78
N SER A 474 -3.53 27.50 -16.32
CA SER A 474 -2.87 28.65 -15.72
C SER A 474 -3.44 28.99 -14.33
N GLY A 475 -4.77 28.91 -14.15
CA GLY A 475 -5.42 29.12 -12.85
C GLY A 475 -5.02 28.05 -11.83
N ALA A 476 -5.07 26.77 -12.23
CA ALA A 476 -4.67 25.66 -11.36
C ALA A 476 -3.20 25.72 -10.94
N VAL A 477 -2.30 26.08 -11.86
CA VAL A 477 -0.88 26.26 -11.55
C VAL A 477 -0.66 27.46 -10.63
N LYS A 478 -1.35 28.59 -10.84
CA LYS A 478 -1.29 29.75 -9.93
C LYS A 478 -1.76 29.37 -8.51
N ASP A 479 -2.86 28.64 -8.41
CA ASP A 479 -3.39 28.17 -7.12
C ASP A 479 -2.42 27.20 -6.44
N LEU A 480 -1.75 26.34 -7.20
CA LEU A 480 -0.74 25.42 -6.70
C LEU A 480 0.52 26.15 -6.24
N MET A 481 0.98 27.16 -6.96
CA MET A 481 2.10 28.02 -6.56
C MET A 481 1.74 28.86 -5.33
N TYR A 482 0.49 29.29 -5.19
CA TYR A 482 0.00 29.91 -3.96
C TYR A 482 0.03 28.93 -2.78
N LEU A 483 -0.49 27.71 -2.95
CA LEU A 483 -0.39 26.66 -1.93
C LEU A 483 1.07 26.38 -1.56
N TYR A 484 1.94 26.31 -2.55
CA TYR A 484 3.36 26.13 -2.35
C TYR A 484 3.95 27.26 -1.50
N ALA A 485 3.66 28.52 -1.81
CA ALA A 485 4.14 29.68 -1.05
C ALA A 485 3.62 29.67 0.39
N VAL A 486 2.34 29.32 0.61
CA VAL A 486 1.75 29.21 1.95
C VAL A 486 2.39 28.05 2.74
N ASN A 487 2.61 26.91 2.09
CA ASN A 487 3.16 25.71 2.69
C ASN A 487 4.70 25.70 2.76
N ALA A 488 5.37 26.70 2.18
CA ALA A 488 6.82 26.88 2.32
C ALA A 488 7.24 27.05 3.79
N SER A 489 6.32 27.51 4.65
CA SER A 489 6.51 27.61 6.09
C SER A 489 6.33 26.28 6.85
N MET A 490 5.74 25.26 6.21
CA MET A 490 5.46 23.93 6.78
C MET A 490 6.62 22.97 6.53
N SER A 491 7.71 23.16 7.28
CA SER A 491 8.81 22.21 7.33
C SER A 491 8.41 20.90 8.02
N ALA A 492 9.22 19.84 7.84
CA ALA A 492 9.03 18.53 8.46
C ALA A 492 8.71 18.61 9.96
N ASP A 493 9.36 19.53 10.68
CA ASP A 493 9.21 19.70 12.14
C ASP A 493 7.98 20.53 12.54
N ARG A 494 7.39 21.30 11.60
CA ARG A 494 6.29 22.26 11.86
C ARG A 494 4.92 21.78 11.39
N LEU A 495 4.85 20.59 10.79
CA LEU A 495 3.60 19.97 10.31
C LEU A 495 2.57 19.65 11.40
N GLN A 496 2.99 19.63 12.67
CA GLN A 496 2.10 19.37 13.82
C GLN A 496 0.96 20.41 13.97
N GLY A 497 1.09 21.59 13.33
CA GLY A 497 0.10 22.67 13.41
C GLY A 497 -1.15 22.48 12.55
N ILE A 498 -1.20 21.49 11.63
CA ILE A 498 -2.37 21.29 10.74
C ILE A 498 -3.52 20.53 11.46
N GLN A 499 -3.24 19.91 12.60
CA GLN A 499 -4.21 19.12 13.38
C GLN A 499 -4.77 19.83 14.63
N LYS A 500 -4.25 21.01 14.98
CA LYS A 500 -4.82 21.86 16.04
C LYS A 500 -5.58 23.00 15.38
#